data_AF-A0A254TVK3-F1
#
_entry.id   AF-A0A254TVK3-F1
#
_cell.length_a   1.000
_cell.length_b   1.000
_cell.length_c   1.000
_cell.angle_alpha   90.00
_cell.angle_beta   90.00
_cell.angle_gamma   90.00
#
_symmetry.space_group_name_H-M   'P 1'
#
loop_
_entity.id
_entity.type
_entity.pdbx_description
1 polymer ?
#
loop_
_entity_poly.entity_id
_entity_poly.type
_entity_poly.pdbx_seq_one_letter_code
_entity_poly.pdbx_strand_id
1 'polypeptide(L)'
;MGYPNLAPGLDMSILTDTGEGLAYEDGNEWAEAIVWIGSVTILDIWLKGIYTADDVALAIHHGVNSVLISNHGGKQLNGVPATVDALRECTPVAKGEIMIANDGGIRRGRDIFKIWP
;
A
#
# COMPACT_ATOMS: atom_id res chain seq x y z
N MET A 1 -9.42 -2.38 -28.94
CA MET A 1 -9.67 -3.44 -27.94
C MET A 1 -10.77 -2.95 -27.03
N GLY A 2 -11.86 -3.71 -26.83
CA GLY A 2 -12.87 -3.36 -25.83
C GLY A 2 -12.49 -3.90 -24.45
N TYR A 3 -12.99 -3.28 -23.39
CA TYR A 3 -12.82 -3.74 -22.01
C TYR A 3 -14.08 -4.52 -21.60
N PRO A 4 -14.11 -5.87 -21.78
CA PRO A 4 -15.32 -6.68 -21.60
C PRO A 4 -15.85 -6.72 -20.15
N ASN A 5 -15.05 -6.24 -19.20
CA ASN A 5 -15.37 -6.25 -17.77
C ASN A 5 -15.90 -4.91 -17.25
N LEU A 6 -16.04 -3.89 -18.10
CA LEU A 6 -16.55 -2.59 -17.70
C LEU A 6 -17.99 -2.40 -18.16
N ALA A 7 -18.78 -1.68 -17.35
CA ALA A 7 -20.16 -1.37 -17.67
C ALA A 7 -20.25 -0.55 -18.98
N PRO A 8 -21.21 -0.84 -19.87
CA PRO A 8 -21.44 -0.03 -21.07
C PRO A 8 -21.73 1.43 -20.72
N GLY A 9 -21.12 2.38 -21.44
CA GLY A 9 -21.36 3.81 -21.26
C GLY A 9 -20.57 4.48 -20.13
N LEU A 10 -19.64 3.76 -19.48
CA LEU A 10 -18.69 4.37 -18.56
C LEU A 10 -17.77 5.33 -19.32
N ASP A 11 -17.58 6.54 -18.81
CA ASP A 11 -16.60 7.47 -19.38
C ASP A 11 -15.19 6.93 -19.11
N MET A 12 -14.54 6.52 -20.19
CA MET A 12 -13.20 5.95 -20.17
C MET A 12 -12.12 6.98 -20.50
N SER A 13 -12.50 8.26 -20.66
CA SER A 13 -11.58 9.35 -20.99
C SER A 13 -10.36 9.33 -20.05
N ILE A 14 -10.58 9.16 -18.74
CA ILE A 14 -9.55 9.08 -17.70
C ILE A 14 -8.54 7.92 -17.87
N LEU A 15 -8.88 6.82 -18.55
CA LEU A 15 -7.93 5.73 -18.82
C LEU A 15 -7.07 5.98 -20.06
N THR A 16 -7.48 6.95 -20.89
CA THR A 16 -6.77 7.35 -22.11
C THR A 16 -6.18 8.75 -22.03
N ASP A 17 -6.58 9.50 -21.02
CA ASP A 17 -6.14 10.85 -20.76
C ASP A 17 -4.72 10.79 -20.21
N THR A 18 -3.82 11.40 -20.98
CA THR A 18 -2.39 11.55 -20.68
C THR A 18 -2.06 13.01 -20.39
N GLY A 19 -3.09 13.83 -20.16
CA GLY A 19 -2.94 15.22 -19.77
C GLY A 19 -2.24 15.37 -18.42
N GLU A 20 -1.60 16.53 -18.23
CA GLU A 20 -0.82 16.85 -17.02
C GLU A 20 -1.60 16.66 -15.70
N GLY A 21 -2.94 16.73 -15.74
CA GLY A 21 -3.81 16.51 -14.57
C GLY A 21 -3.91 15.08 -14.06
N LEU A 22 -3.38 14.09 -14.79
CA LEU A 22 -3.27 12.69 -14.38
C LEU A 22 -1.82 12.23 -14.21
N ALA A 23 -0.86 13.15 -14.27
CA ALA A 23 0.51 12.83 -13.92
C ALA A 23 0.56 12.34 -12.46
N TYR A 24 1.22 11.21 -12.23
CA TYR A 24 1.49 10.76 -10.88
C TYR A 24 2.42 11.77 -10.19
N GLU A 25 2.00 12.28 -9.05
CA GLU A 25 2.89 13.06 -8.18
C GLU A 25 3.91 12.10 -7.55
N ASP A 26 5.17 12.26 -7.94
CA ASP A 26 6.29 11.40 -7.55
C ASP A 26 7.22 12.05 -6.50
N GLY A 27 6.96 13.31 -6.14
CA GLY A 27 7.72 14.08 -5.14
C GLY A 27 7.17 14.01 -3.72
N ASN A 28 6.41 12.97 -3.37
CA ASN A 28 5.79 12.84 -2.05
C ASN A 28 6.83 12.49 -0.97
N GLU A 29 6.99 13.40 -0.01
CA GLU A 29 7.88 13.21 1.15
C GLU A 29 7.08 12.88 2.42
N TRP A 30 7.64 12.01 3.27
CA TRP A 30 6.98 11.53 4.49
C TRP A 30 6.49 12.65 5.41
N ALA A 31 7.37 13.63 5.69
CA ALA A 31 7.09 14.71 6.63
C ALA A 31 5.95 15.64 6.16
N GLU A 32 5.79 15.78 4.84
CA GLU A 32 4.77 16.67 4.25
C GLU A 32 3.46 15.92 4.04
N ALA A 33 3.52 14.76 3.39
CA ALA A 33 2.34 13.98 3.01
C ALA A 33 1.55 13.50 4.24
N ILE A 34 2.21 12.95 5.25
CA ILE A 34 1.52 12.42 6.44
C ILE A 34 0.86 13.54 7.24
N VAL A 35 1.53 14.68 7.40
CA VAL A 35 0.99 15.86 8.08
C VAL A 35 -0.20 16.42 7.31
N TRP A 36 -0.09 16.55 5.99
CA TRP A 36 -1.16 17.07 5.17
C TRP A 36 -2.39 16.16 5.20
N ILE A 37 -2.23 14.84 5.00
CA ILE A 37 -3.36 13.89 5.06
C ILE A 37 -4.01 13.95 6.44
N GLY A 38 -3.22 13.93 7.52
CA GLY A 38 -3.72 14.05 8.89
C GLY A 38 -4.46 15.36 9.19
N SER A 39 -4.21 16.42 8.41
CA SER A 39 -4.91 17.71 8.55
C SER A 39 -6.31 17.72 7.91
N VAL A 40 -6.59 16.82 6.97
CA VAL A 40 -7.83 16.79 6.19
C VAL A 40 -8.79 15.66 6.58
N THR A 41 -8.38 14.77 7.48
CA THR A 41 -9.23 13.67 7.97
C THR A 41 -8.99 13.38 9.45
N ILE A 42 -9.99 12.80 10.10
CA ILE A 42 -9.91 12.24 11.46
C ILE A 42 -9.85 10.71 11.47
N LEU A 43 -9.89 10.09 10.30
CA LEU A 43 -9.86 8.64 10.14
C LEU A 43 -8.43 8.11 10.24
N ASP A 44 -8.29 6.85 10.64
CA ASP A 44 -7.00 6.17 10.66
C ASP A 44 -6.37 6.10 9.26
N ILE A 45 -5.10 6.51 9.18
CA ILE A 45 -4.30 6.49 7.97
C ILE A 45 -3.54 5.17 7.88
N TRP A 46 -3.81 4.41 6.82
CA TRP A 46 -3.10 3.18 6.49
C TRP A 46 -2.14 3.41 5.32
N LEU A 47 -0.84 3.26 5.55
CA LEU A 47 0.15 3.30 4.47
C LEU A 47 0.27 1.93 3.79
N LYS A 48 -0.07 1.90 2.51
CA LYS A 48 -0.01 0.70 1.68
C LYS A 48 1.18 0.78 0.73
N GLY A 49 1.91 -0.33 0.63
CA GLY A 49 3.10 -0.42 -0.23
C GLY A 49 4.40 -0.50 0.56
N ILE A 50 4.32 -0.48 1.89
CA ILE A 50 5.46 -0.70 2.78
C ILE A 50 6.04 -2.09 2.50
N TYR A 51 7.37 -2.19 2.37
CA TYR A 51 8.03 -3.43 1.96
C TYR A 51 9.27 -3.79 2.76
N THR A 52 9.76 -2.90 3.62
CA THR A 52 10.99 -3.07 4.39
C THR A 52 10.76 -2.75 5.86
N ALA A 53 11.59 -3.30 6.75
CA ALA A 53 11.56 -2.96 8.17
C ALA A 53 11.88 -1.48 8.44
N ASP A 54 12.75 -0.88 7.64
CA ASP A 54 13.11 0.54 7.76
C ASP A 54 11.92 1.46 7.45
N ASP A 55 11.13 1.13 6.44
CA ASP A 55 9.90 1.89 6.13
C ASP A 55 8.83 1.76 7.22
N VAL A 56 8.77 0.61 7.92
CA VAL A 56 7.91 0.46 9.10
C VAL A 56 8.40 1.36 10.24
N ALA A 57 9.71 1.43 10.47
CA ALA A 57 10.29 2.31 11.48
C ALA A 57 10.03 3.80 11.14
N LEU A 58 10.12 4.17 9.87
CA LEU A 58 9.76 5.51 9.39
C LEU A 58 8.27 5.80 9.60
N ALA A 59 7.38 4.85 9.30
CA ALA A 59 5.95 5.02 9.55
C ALA A 59 5.64 5.28 11.04
N ILE A 60 6.29 4.55 11.94
CA ILE A 60 6.21 4.78 13.39
C ILE A 60 6.74 6.17 13.74
N HIS A 61 7.92 6.54 13.22
CA HIS A 61 8.55 7.84 13.47
C HIS A 61 7.65 9.02 13.06
N HIS A 62 6.95 8.90 11.94
CA HIS A 62 6.03 9.92 11.43
C HIS A 62 4.62 9.85 12.02
N GLY A 63 4.34 8.96 12.97
CA GLY A 63 3.06 8.88 13.67
C GLY A 63 1.90 8.33 12.82
N VAL A 64 2.20 7.48 11.84
CA VAL A 64 1.19 6.81 11.01
C VAL A 64 0.42 5.80 11.84
N ASN A 65 -0.90 5.68 11.63
CA ASN A 65 -1.73 4.78 12.41
C ASN A 65 -1.47 3.31 12.12
N SER A 66 -1.23 2.95 10.85
CA SER A 66 -1.13 1.56 10.40
C SER A 66 -0.38 1.41 9.09
N VAL A 67 0.18 0.21 8.87
CA VAL A 67 0.89 -0.16 7.63
C VAL A 67 0.33 -1.43 7.00
N LEU A 68 0.36 -1.49 5.68
CA LEU A 68 -0.04 -2.64 4.87
C LEU A 68 1.13 -3.07 3.97
N ILE A 69 1.68 -4.24 4.29
CA ILE A 69 2.74 -4.86 3.50
C ILE A 69 2.16 -5.33 2.17
N SER A 70 2.61 -4.73 1.07
CA SER A 70 2.02 -4.94 -0.26
C SER A 70 2.99 -4.63 -1.40
N ASN A 71 3.04 -5.48 -2.42
CA ASN A 71 3.70 -5.20 -3.70
C ASN A 71 2.68 -4.88 -4.81
N HIS A 72 1.47 -4.43 -4.44
CA HIS A 72 0.37 -4.18 -5.37
C HIS A 72 -0.04 -5.41 -6.19
N GLY A 73 0.16 -6.62 -5.67
CA GLY A 73 -0.11 -7.86 -6.37
C GLY A 73 0.89 -8.17 -7.48
N GLY A 74 2.14 -7.72 -7.32
CA GLY A 74 3.23 -7.94 -8.27
C GLY A 74 3.13 -7.10 -9.54
N LYS A 75 2.46 -5.95 -9.47
CA LYS A 75 2.16 -5.10 -10.65
C LYS A 75 3.00 -3.82 -10.74
N GLN A 76 3.78 -3.51 -9.71
CA GLN A 76 4.59 -2.28 -9.65
C GLN A 76 6.05 -2.62 -9.92
N LEU A 77 6.87 -2.84 -8.89
CA LEU A 77 8.25 -3.26 -9.06
C LEU A 77 8.36 -4.79 -9.15
N ASN A 78 8.75 -5.31 -10.31
CA ASN A 78 9.02 -6.73 -10.49
C ASN A 78 10.38 -7.13 -9.87
N GLY A 79 10.48 -8.37 -9.37
CA GLY A 79 11.70 -8.90 -8.76
C GLY A 79 11.85 -8.62 -7.26
N VAL A 80 10.89 -7.92 -6.65
CA VAL A 80 10.82 -7.82 -5.18
C VAL A 80 10.45 -9.18 -4.55
N PRO A 81 10.81 -9.43 -3.28
CA PRO A 81 10.40 -10.63 -2.54
C PRO A 81 8.87 -10.85 -2.55
N ALA A 82 8.38 -12.02 -2.13
CA ALA A 82 6.95 -12.17 -1.87
C ALA A 82 6.54 -11.35 -0.64
N THR A 83 5.29 -10.87 -0.58
CA THR A 83 4.81 -10.04 0.54
C THR A 83 4.84 -10.76 1.88
N VAL A 84 4.71 -12.10 1.90
CA VAL A 84 4.86 -12.91 3.11
C VAL A 84 6.30 -12.97 3.62
N ASP A 85 7.28 -12.84 2.74
CA ASP A 85 8.69 -12.81 3.14
C ASP A 85 9.04 -11.44 3.72
N ALA A 86 8.60 -10.35 3.07
CA ALA A 86 8.72 -8.99 3.61
C ALA A 86 8.00 -8.85 4.96
N LEU A 87 6.81 -9.45 5.11
CA LEU A 87 6.07 -9.44 6.38
C LEU A 87 6.91 -9.97 7.54
N ARG A 88 7.68 -11.05 7.34
CA ARG A 88 8.52 -11.65 8.40
C ARG A 88 9.59 -10.68 8.90
N GLU A 89 10.12 -9.84 8.03
CA GLU A 89 11.11 -8.82 8.36
C GLU A 89 10.47 -7.62 9.07
N CYS A 90 9.28 -7.21 8.62
CA CYS A 90 8.57 -6.04 9.12
C CYS A 90 7.89 -6.25 10.48
N THR A 91 7.31 -7.43 10.74
CA THR A 91 6.52 -7.69 11.95
C THR A 91 7.29 -7.45 13.27
N PRO A 92 8.58 -7.83 13.43
CA PRO A 92 9.35 -7.51 14.63
C PRO A 92 9.41 -6.02 14.97
N VAL A 93 9.53 -5.15 13.96
CA VAL A 93 9.58 -3.68 14.16
C VAL A 93 8.19 -3.12 14.48
N ALA A 94 7.14 -3.67 13.87
CA ALA A 94 5.77 -3.22 14.12
C ALA A 94 5.22 -3.62 15.50
N LYS A 95 5.77 -4.67 16.11
CA LYS A 95 5.18 -5.35 17.27
C LYS A 95 5.03 -4.41 18.47
N GLY A 96 3.77 -4.11 18.80
CA GLY A 96 3.41 -3.26 19.94
C GLY A 96 3.45 -1.76 19.65
N GLU A 97 3.89 -1.37 18.45
CA GLU A 97 4.11 0.03 18.06
C GLU A 97 3.09 0.51 17.01
N ILE A 98 2.78 -0.33 16.01
CA ILE A 98 1.88 0.04 14.91
C ILE A 98 1.08 -1.18 14.41
N MET A 99 -0.16 -0.97 13.98
CA MET A 99 -0.94 -2.04 13.36
C MET A 99 -0.37 -2.39 11.98
N ILE A 100 -0.27 -3.69 11.69
CA ILE A 100 0.28 -4.22 10.46
C ILE A 100 -0.69 -5.21 9.81
N ALA A 101 -0.91 -5.06 8.50
CA ALA A 101 -1.62 -6.05 7.68
C ALA A 101 -0.78 -6.44 6.46
N ASN A 102 -1.26 -7.44 5.72
CA ASN A 102 -0.58 -7.99 4.55
C ASN A 102 -1.56 -8.29 3.42
N ASP A 103 -1.19 -7.97 2.18
CA ASP A 103 -1.86 -8.44 0.97
C ASP A 103 -0.89 -9.19 0.05
N GLY A 104 -1.39 -9.65 -1.11
CA GLY A 104 -0.57 -10.30 -2.13
C GLY A 104 -0.53 -11.81 -1.98
N GLY A 105 -0.95 -12.54 -3.03
CA GLY A 105 -0.81 -14.00 -3.08
C GLY A 105 -1.69 -14.83 -2.14
N ILE A 106 -2.53 -14.23 -1.29
CA ILE A 106 -3.50 -14.96 -0.45
C ILE A 106 -4.57 -15.60 -1.34
N ARG A 107 -4.70 -16.93 -1.30
CA ARG A 107 -5.65 -17.68 -2.14
C ARG A 107 -6.48 -18.72 -1.38
N ARG A 108 -6.04 -19.14 -0.20
CA ARG A 108 -6.70 -20.17 0.61
C ARG A 108 -6.70 -19.77 2.08
N GLY A 109 -7.61 -20.35 2.87
CA GLY A 109 -7.66 -20.10 4.33
C GLY A 109 -6.35 -20.43 5.05
N ARG A 110 -5.59 -21.43 4.57
CA ARG A 110 -4.27 -21.75 5.12
C ARG A 110 -3.22 -20.65 4.93
N ASP A 111 -3.41 -19.76 3.95
CA ASP A 111 -2.49 -18.65 3.73
C ASP A 111 -2.77 -17.54 4.74
N ILE A 112 -4.05 -17.32 5.09
CA ILE A 112 -4.46 -16.43 6.19
C ILE A 112 -3.79 -16.86 7.49
N PHE A 113 -3.78 -18.18 7.79
CA PHE A 113 -3.13 -18.69 9.00
C PHE A 113 -1.61 -18.42 9.04
N LYS A 114 -0.93 -18.39 7.88
CA LYS A 114 0.53 -18.14 7.83
C LYS A 114 0.91 -16.68 8.06
N ILE A 115 -0.01 -15.75 7.79
CA ILE A 115 0.20 -14.31 7.92
C ILE A 115 -0.48 -13.73 9.16
N TRP A 116 -1.16 -14.56 9.94
CA TRP A 116 -1.79 -14.16 11.18
C TRP A 116 -0.71 -13.78 12.20
N PRO A 117 -0.82 -12.61 12.86
CA PRO A 117 0.17 -12.11 13.81
C PRO A 117 0.25 -12.93 15.12
#